data_AF-A0A7K3A692-F1
#
_entry.id   AF-A0A7K3A692-F1
#
_cell.length_a   1.000
_cell.length_b   1.000
_cell.length_c   1.000
_cell.angle_alpha   90.00
_cell.angle_beta   90.00
_cell.angle_gamma   90.00
#
_symmetry.space_group_name_H-M   'P 1'
#
loop_
_entity.id
_entity.type
_entity.pdbx_description
1 polymer ?
#
loop_
_entity_poly.entity_id
_entity_poly.type
_entity_poly.pdbx_seq_one_letter_code
_entity_poly.pdbx_strand_id
1 'polypeptide(L)' 'MQYTVTGRFADGSAYQVQVARGADRPVVGSARVAALVALHTGELIPLAPTGPMKRVSADDEKSVLAVLHRHTDVIHVT' A
#
# COMPACT_ATOMS: atom_id res chain seq x y z
N MET A 1 -13.01 -3.38 -2.99
CA MET A 1 -12.46 -3.26 -4.36
C MET A 1 -11.12 -3.96 -4.36
N GLN A 2 -10.56 -4.25 -5.54
CA GLN A 2 -9.24 -4.86 -5.64
C GLN A 2 -8.42 -4.02 -6.58
N TYR A 3 -7.19 -3.70 -6.17
CA TYR A 3 -6.23 -2.97 -6.98
C TYR A 3 -5.02 -3.84 -7.27
N THR A 4 -4.52 -3.78 -8.49
CA THR A 4 -3.18 -4.28 -8.81
C THR A 4 -2.24 -3.09 -8.84
N VAL A 5 -1.21 -3.11 -8.01
CA VAL A 5 -0.23 -2.04 -7.88
C VAL A 5 1.12 -2.53 -8.34
N THR A 6 1.68 -1.84 -9.32
CA THR A 6 3.06 -2.05 -9.78
C THR A 6 3.89 -0.85 -9.36
N GLY A 7 5.03 -1.12 -8.74
CA GLY A 7 5.93 -0.07 -8.28
C GLY A 7 7.35 -0.56 -8.09
N ARG A 8 8.16 0.30 -7.48
CA ARG A 8 9.57 0.06 -7.22
C ARG A 8 9.95 0.55 -5.83
N PHE A 9 10.77 -0.23 -5.14
CA PHE A 9 11.39 0.19 -3.88
C PHE A 9 12.54 1.16 -4.13
N ALA A 10 12.94 1.89 -3.08
CA ALA A 10 14.09 2.82 -3.14
C ALA A 10 15.42 2.15 -3.56
N ASP A 11 15.55 0.83 -3.37
CA ASP A 11 16.71 0.05 -3.81
C ASP A 11 16.67 -0.36 -5.29
N GLY A 12 15.64 0.04 -6.03
CA GLY A 12 15.47 -0.27 -7.44
C GLY A 12 14.66 -1.54 -7.74
N SER A 13 14.33 -2.35 -6.72
CA SER A 13 13.60 -3.60 -6.91
C SER A 13 12.15 -3.34 -7.30
N ALA A 14 11.70 -3.92 -8.42
CA ALA A 14 10.30 -3.84 -8.83
C ALA A 14 9.41 -4.76 -8.01
N TYR A 15 8.15 -4.39 -7.86
CA TYR A 15 7.11 -5.24 -7.27
C TYR A 15 5.80 -5.09 -8.02
N GLN A 16 4.98 -6.13 -7.93
CA GLN A 16 3.58 -6.10 -8.31
C GLN A 16 2.79 -6.79 -7.20
N VAL A 17 1.76 -6.12 -6.69
CA VAL A 17 0.91 -6.65 -5.62
C VAL A 17 -0.55 -6.47 -5.93
N GLN A 18 -1.37 -7.35 -5.36
CA GLN A 18 -2.80 -7.17 -5.29
C GLN A 18 -3.18 -6.67 -3.90
N VAL A 19 -3.96 -5.61 -3.85
CA VAL A 19 -4.51 -5.03 -2.63
C VAL A 19 -6.02 -5.23 -2.64
N ALA A 20 -6.56 -5.98 -1.69
CA ALA A 20 -7.98 -6.33 -1.64
C ALA A 20 -8.57 -6.10 -0.23
N ARG A 21 -9.78 -5.53 -0.17
CA ARG A 21 -10.52 -5.38 1.10
C ARG A 21 -10.99 -6.72 1.65
N GLY A 22 -10.86 -6.90 2.97
CA GLY A 22 -11.53 -8.01 3.67
C GLY A 22 -11.08 -9.40 3.24
N ALA A 23 -9.91 -9.49 2.60
CA ALA A 23 -9.24 -10.76 2.37
C ALA A 23 -8.46 -11.12 3.64
N ASP A 24 -8.38 -12.42 3.95
CA ASP A 24 -7.51 -12.96 5.01
C ASP A 24 -6.05 -12.48 4.87
N ARG A 25 -5.65 -12.19 3.63
CA ARG A 25 -4.40 -11.52 3.30
C ARG A 25 -4.67 -10.29 2.39
N PRO A 26 -4.68 -9.08 2.95
CA PRO A 26 -5.04 -7.88 2.19
C PRO A 26 -4.00 -7.44 1.15
N VAL A 27 -2.74 -7.86 1.28
CA VAL A 27 -1.66 -7.63 0.30
C VAL A 27 -1.10 -8.97 -0.17
N VAL A 28 -1.23 -9.25 -1.47
CA VAL A 28 -0.78 -10.50 -2.10
C VAL A 28 0.27 -10.21 -3.17
N GLY A 29 1.26 -11.09 -3.32
CA GLY A 29 2.28 -10.99 -4.38
C GLY A 29 3.65 -10.49 -3.92
N SER A 30 3.77 -9.87 -2.74
CA SER A 30 5.07 -9.49 -2.18
C SER A 30 5.05 -9.43 -0.65
N ALA A 31 5.86 -10.30 -0.02
CA ALA A 31 6.05 -10.29 1.43
C ALA A 31 6.69 -8.98 1.93
N ARG A 32 7.54 -8.37 1.11
CA ARG A 32 8.20 -7.09 1.45
C ARG A 32 7.22 -5.94 1.47
N VAL A 33 6.28 -5.91 0.52
CA VAL A 33 5.20 -4.92 0.51
C VAL A 33 4.27 -5.14 1.71
N ALA A 34 3.90 -6.39 2.00
CA ALA A 34 3.08 -6.71 3.18
C ALA A 34 3.76 -6.26 4.49
N ALA A 35 5.07 -6.50 4.62
CA ALA A 35 5.85 -6.04 5.78
C ALA A 35 5.93 -4.51 5.86
N LEU A 36 6.08 -3.81 4.74
CA LEU A 36 6.10 -2.34 4.70
C LEU A 36 4.77 -1.75 5.21
N VAL A 37 3.64 -2.33 4.81
CA VAL A 37 2.31 -1.91 5.28
C VAL A 37 2.14 -2.23 6.77
N ALA A 38 2.55 -3.42 7.20
CA ALA A 38 2.50 -3.81 8.61
C ALA A 38 3.32 -2.86 9.50
N LEU A 39 4.50 -2.43 9.03
CA LEU A 39 5.37 -1.48 9.75
C LEU A 39 4.69 -0.14 10.05
N HIS A 40 3.81 0.34 9.17
CA HIS A 40 3.13 1.63 9.32
C HIS A 40 1.70 1.49 9.82
N THR A 41 1.25 0.27 10.15
CA THR A 41 -0.12 0.03 10.62
C THR A 41 -0.38 0.75 11.94
N GLY A 42 -1.51 1.45 12.04
CA GLY A 42 -1.87 2.26 13.20
C GLY A 42 -1.40 3.73 13.14
N GLU A 43 -0.48 4.07 12.22
CA GLU A 43 -0.05 5.45 12.01
C GLU A 43 -1.09 6.28 11.25
N LEU A 44 -1.03 7.60 11.36
CA LEU A 44 -1.84 8.51 10.54
C LEU A 44 -1.11 8.81 9.23
N ILE A 45 -1.79 8.58 8.11
CA ILE A 45 -1.29 8.87 6.78
C ILE A 45 -2.28 9.76 6.01
N PRO A 46 -1.81 10.76 5.25
CA PRO A 46 -2.66 11.49 4.33
C PRO A 46 -3.00 10.60 3.12
N LEU A 47 -4.28 10.52 2.75
CA LEU A 47 -4.71 9.73 1.58
C LEU A 47 -4.38 10.38 0.22
N ALA A 48 -4.05 11.67 0.24
CA ALA A 48 -3.63 12.47 -0.90
C ALA A 48 -2.76 13.63 -0.38
N PRO A 49 -1.97 14.33 -1.21
CA PRO A 49 -1.06 15.38 -0.76
C PRO A 49 -1.68 16.45 0.16
N THR A 50 -2.94 16.79 -0.07
CA THR A 50 -3.75 17.73 0.75
C THR A 50 -5.04 17.08 1.27
N GLY A 51 -5.08 15.74 1.31
CA GLY A 51 -6.28 14.97 1.64
C GLY A 51 -6.49 14.74 3.13
N PRO A 52 -7.62 14.10 3.50
CA PRO A 52 -7.89 13.73 4.87
C PRO A 52 -6.84 12.73 5.39
N MET A 53 -6.53 12.86 6.68
CA MET A 53 -5.71 11.89 7.40
C MET A 53 -6.55 10.65 7.72
N LYS A 54 -5.93 9.48 7.59
CA LYS A 54 -6.55 8.22 7.96
C LYS A 54 -5.55 7.34 8.69
N ARG A 55 -6.04 6.54 9.64
CA ARG A 55 -5.22 5.52 10.30
C ARG A 55 -4.94 4.39 9.31
N VAL A 56 -3.68 4.01 9.17
CA VAL A 56 -3.26 2.89 8.31
C VAL A 56 -3.85 1.60 8.86
N SER A 57 -4.53 0.88 7.98
CA SER A 57 -5.07 -0.44 8.23
C SER A 57 -4.78 -1.32 7.02
N ALA A 58 -4.23 -2.51 7.25
CA ALA A 58 -3.99 -3.46 6.16
C ALA A 58 -5.29 -3.80 5.41
N ASP A 59 -6.42 -3.85 6.11
CA ASP A 59 -7.75 -4.11 5.54
C ASP A 59 -8.39 -2.95 4.77
N ASP A 60 -7.78 -1.75 4.80
CA ASP A 60 -8.28 -0.57 4.10
C ASP A 60 -7.41 -0.25 2.88
N GLU A 61 -7.93 -0.53 1.68
CA GLU A 61 -7.13 -0.46 0.46
C GLU A 61 -6.57 0.95 0.22
N LYS A 62 -7.34 1.99 0.55
CA LYS A 62 -6.91 3.39 0.39
C LYS A 62 -5.73 3.73 1.27
N SER A 63 -5.73 3.27 2.52
CA SER A 63 -4.60 3.50 3.42
C SER A 63 -3.36 2.71 2.99
N VAL A 64 -3.53 1.49 2.47
CA VAL A 64 -2.44 0.71 1.87
C VAL A 64 -1.84 1.43 0.67
N LEU A 65 -2.67 1.90 -0.26
CA LEU A 65 -2.22 2.66 -1.42
C LEU A 65 -1.48 3.94 -1.00
N ALA A 66 -1.95 4.65 0.02
CA ALA A 66 -1.28 5.83 0.54
C ALA A 66 0.13 5.50 1.09
N VAL A 67 0.29 4.36 1.79
CA VAL A 67 1.60 3.89 2.26
C VAL A 67 2.52 3.62 1.06
N LEU A 68 2.02 2.92 0.04
CA LEU A 68 2.80 2.63 -1.16
C LEU A 68 3.23 3.89 -1.90
N HIS A 69 2.32 4.84 -2.11
CA HIS A 69 2.64 6.12 -2.76
C HIS A 69 3.64 6.96 -1.97
N ARG A 70 3.64 6.86 -0.65
CA ARG A 70 4.53 7.65 0.21
C ARG A 70 5.93 7.04 0.34
N HIS A 71 6.04 5.73 0.36
CA HIS A 71 7.28 5.01 0.71
C HIS A 71 7.91 4.26 -0.46
N THR A 72 7.22 4.19 -1.60
CA THR A 72 7.73 3.54 -2.81
C THR A 72 7.40 4.38 -4.03
N ASP A 73 8.07 4.10 -5.13
CA ASP A 73 7.74 4.69 -6.43
C ASP A 73 6.64 3.86 -7.09
N VAL A 74 5.39 4.32 -6.99
CA VAL A 74 4.23 3.66 -7.61
C VAL A 74 4.16 4.06 -9.07
N ILE A 75 4.27 3.06 -9.96
CA ILE A 75 4.33 3.26 -11.41
C ILE A 75 2.93 3.14 -12.03
N HIS A 76 2.14 2.17 -11.58
CA HIS A 76 0.83 1.90 -12.14
C HIS A 76 -0.13 1.31 -11.09
N VAL A 77 -1.40 1.70 -11.15
CA VAL A 77 -2.49 1.14 -10.33
C VAL A 77 -3.65 0.82 -11.26
N THR A 78 -4.14 -0.41 -11.22
CA THR A 78 -5.26 -0.92 -12.04
C THR A 78 -6.35 -1.51 -11.17
#